data_AF-A0A7J3C5W8-F1
#
_entry.id   AF-A0A7J3C5W8-F1
#
_cell.length_a   1.000
_cell.length_b   1.000
_cell.length_c   1.000
_cell.angle_alpha   90.00
_cell.angle_beta   90.00
_cell.angle_gamma   90.00
#
_symmetry.space_group_name_H-M   'P 1'
#
loop_
_entity.id
_entity.type
_entity.pdbx_description
1 polymer ?
#
loop_
_entity_poly.entity_id
_entity_poly.type
_entity_poly.pdbx_seq_one_letter_code
_entity_poly.pdbx_strand_id
1 'polypeptide(L)'
;MGVSQNSAQTDAGGTRKKVRKLNMRKNEEFRFLLGKYLRDLPESVRGNVFGSVYAKASKNGIIDARDYIIVKKNEGIIDETTSKRLIDLIYDYSIFR
;
A
#
# COMPACT_ATOMS: atom_id res chain seq x y z
N MET A 1 -30.85 -21.45 40.95
CA MET A 1 -29.60 -21.95 40.33
C MET A 1 -29.53 -21.32 38.95
N GLY A 2 -28.72 -20.30 38.68
CA GLY A 2 -27.27 -20.28 38.77
C GLY A 2 -26.76 -19.98 37.36
N VAL A 3 -26.88 -18.72 36.94
CA VAL A 3 -26.40 -18.21 35.65
C VAL A 3 -24.90 -18.46 35.53
N SER A 4 -24.48 -19.22 34.51
CA SER A 4 -23.07 -19.27 34.10
C SER A 4 -22.87 -18.36 32.90
N GLN A 5 -22.49 -17.12 33.21
CA GLN A 5 -21.64 -16.31 32.34
C GLN A 5 -20.21 -16.82 32.48
N ASN A 6 -19.50 -17.01 31.37
CA ASN A 6 -18.07 -16.74 31.11
C ASN A 6 -17.61 -17.53 29.85
N SER A 7 -16.73 -17.08 28.95
CA SER A 7 -15.73 -16.01 28.99
C SER A 7 -15.27 -15.64 27.57
N ALA A 8 -14.72 -14.43 27.46
CA ALA A 8 -13.53 -14.05 26.69
C ALA A 8 -13.60 -14.17 25.15
N GLN A 9 -13.40 -13.08 24.39
CA GLN A 9 -12.21 -12.24 24.49
C GLN A 9 -12.53 -10.80 24.05
N THR A 10 -12.34 -9.87 24.98
CA THR A 10 -11.95 -8.49 24.68
C THR A 10 -10.43 -8.43 24.79
N ASP A 11 -9.74 -8.29 23.67
CA ASP A 11 -8.31 -8.04 23.56
C ASP A 11 -8.14 -7.03 22.41
N ALA A 12 -7.40 -5.93 22.48
CA ALA A 12 -6.76 -5.20 23.56
C ALA A 12 -6.57 -3.78 23.04
N GLY A 13 -6.45 -2.81 23.94
CA GLY A 13 -5.90 -1.49 23.60
C GLY A 13 -4.47 -1.65 23.06
N GLY A 14 -4.32 -1.61 21.74
CA GLY A 14 -3.03 -1.60 21.06
C GLY A 14 -2.75 -0.21 20.52
N THR A 15 -1.70 0.44 21.01
CA THR A 15 -1.05 1.63 20.43
C THR A 15 -1.42 1.84 18.97
N ARG A 16 -1.98 2.99 18.58
CA ARG A 16 -2.11 3.37 17.16
C ARG A 16 -0.73 3.19 16.53
N LYS A 17 -0.48 2.04 15.90
CA LYS A 17 0.80 1.74 15.26
C LYS A 17 0.98 2.90 14.29
N LYS A 18 2.07 3.65 14.43
CA LYS A 18 2.37 4.76 13.53
C LYS A 18 2.58 4.17 12.15
N VAL A 19 1.49 4.05 11.39
CA VAL A 19 1.55 3.41 10.08
C VAL A 19 2.13 4.44 9.15
N ARG A 20 3.23 4.07 8.48
CA ARG A 20 3.84 4.91 7.46
C ARG A 20 2.89 4.98 6.27
N LYS A 21 2.35 6.15 6.02
CA LYS A 21 1.33 6.41 4.98
C LYS A 21 1.86 7.40 3.96
N LEU A 22 1.22 7.41 2.80
CA LEU A 22 1.51 8.37 1.76
C LEU A 22 1.37 9.80 2.30
N ASN A 23 2.39 10.62 2.04
CA ASN A 23 2.35 12.03 2.40
C ASN A 23 1.37 12.76 1.48
N MET A 24 0.20 13.11 2.03
CA MET A 24 -0.85 13.76 1.24
C MET A 24 -0.43 15.14 0.70
N ARG A 25 0.59 15.79 1.28
CA ARG A 25 1.15 17.06 0.77
C ARG A 25 1.90 16.88 -0.55
N LYS A 26 2.40 15.68 -0.83
CA LYS A 26 3.10 15.33 -2.07
C LYS A 26 2.29 14.35 -2.94
N ASN A 27 0.96 14.28 -2.74
CA ASN A 27 0.14 13.29 -3.42
C ASN A 27 0.15 13.47 -4.95
N GLU A 28 0.15 14.71 -5.44
CA GLU A 28 0.10 15.00 -6.88
C GLU A 28 1.39 14.55 -7.57
N GLU A 29 2.53 14.85 -6.94
CA GLU A 29 3.82 14.42 -7.45
C GLU A 29 3.99 12.90 -7.39
N PHE A 30 3.57 12.27 -6.29
CA PHE A 30 3.54 10.80 -6.20
C PHE A 30 2.70 10.20 -7.33
N ARG A 31 1.52 10.77 -7.58
CA ARG A 31 0.57 10.30 -8.60
C ARG A 31 1.14 10.49 -10.02
N PHE A 32 1.84 11.58 -10.28
CA PHE A 32 2.55 11.81 -11.53
C PHE A 32 3.69 10.80 -11.74
N LEU A 33 4.56 10.60 -10.75
CA LEU A 33 5.68 9.67 -10.82
C LEU A 33 5.21 8.22 -10.92
N LEU A 34 4.17 7.85 -10.18
CA LEU A 34 3.53 6.53 -10.26
C LEU A 34 3.07 6.26 -11.70
N GLY A 35 2.39 7.23 -12.33
CA GLY A 35 1.97 7.12 -13.73
C GLY A 35 3.16 7.00 -14.69
N LYS A 36 4.24 7.74 -14.44
CA LYS A 36 5.47 7.68 -15.23
C LYS A 36 6.14 6.31 -15.17
N TYR A 37 6.22 5.69 -13.98
CA TYR A 37 6.82 4.35 -13.83
C TYR A 37 5.94 3.23 -14.35
N LEU A 38 4.61 3.40 -14.32
CA LEU A 38 3.67 2.44 -14.90
C LEU A 38 3.47 2.64 -16.41
N ARG A 39 4.19 3.58 -17.06
CA ARG A 39 4.06 3.85 -18.49
C ARG A 39 4.53 2.70 -19.37
N ASP A 40 5.51 1.92 -18.93
CA ASP A 40 5.96 0.72 -19.63
C ASP A 40 4.97 -0.46 -19.52
N LEU A 41 3.95 -0.36 -18.64
CA LEU A 41 2.95 -1.40 -18.51
C LEU A 41 1.87 -1.31 -19.58
N PRO A 42 1.25 -2.45 -19.94
CA PRO A 42 0.08 -2.48 -20.81
C PRO A 42 -1.05 -1.61 -20.23
N GLU A 43 -1.77 -0.89 -21.09
CA GLU A 43 -2.89 -0.03 -20.66
C GLU A 43 -3.95 -0.81 -19.88
N SER A 44 -4.19 -2.08 -20.25
CA SER A 44 -5.14 -2.98 -19.61
C SER A 44 -4.88 -3.19 -18.11
N VAL A 45 -3.62 -3.14 -17.67
CA VAL A 45 -3.25 -3.33 -16.25
C VAL A 45 -2.79 -2.05 -15.57
N ARG A 46 -2.30 -1.06 -16.33
CA ARG A 46 -1.77 0.22 -15.82
C ARG A 46 -2.75 0.91 -14.88
N GLY A 47 -4.00 1.09 -15.31
CA GLY A 47 -5.02 1.77 -14.51
C GLY A 47 -5.34 1.05 -13.20
N ASN A 48 -5.43 -0.27 -13.24
CA ASN A 48 -5.70 -1.10 -12.07
C ASN A 48 -4.54 -1.05 -11.06
N VAL A 49 -3.30 -1.24 -11.53
CA VAL A 49 -2.11 -1.17 -10.68
C VAL A 49 -1.97 0.21 -10.05
N PHE A 50 -2.14 1.27 -10.85
CA PHE A 50 -2.08 2.65 -10.38
C PHE A 50 -3.09 2.92 -9.26
N GLY A 51 -4.37 2.61 -9.50
CA GLY A 51 -5.44 2.83 -8.52
C GLY A 51 -5.22 2.03 -7.25
N SER A 52 -4.83 0.76 -7.39
CA SER A 52 -4.57 -0.14 -6.26
C SER A 52 -3.38 0.32 -5.41
N VAL A 53 -2.25 0.66 -6.03
CA VAL A 53 -1.06 1.15 -5.31
C VAL A 53 -1.37 2.46 -4.59
N TYR A 54 -2.04 3.41 -5.27
CA TYR A 54 -2.42 4.67 -4.66
C TYR A 54 -3.38 4.49 -3.48
N ALA A 55 -4.43 3.68 -3.64
CA ALA A 55 -5.40 3.39 -2.59
C ALA A 55 -4.75 2.70 -1.38
N LYS A 56 -3.89 1.71 -1.62
CA LYS A 56 -3.16 1.00 -0.55
C LYS A 56 -2.18 1.93 0.17
N ALA A 57 -1.38 2.71 -0.56
CA ALA A 57 -0.39 3.61 0.04
C ALA A 57 -1.03 4.72 0.90
N SER A 58 -2.21 5.22 0.48
CA SER A 58 -2.93 6.27 1.19
C SER A 58 -3.79 5.76 2.35
N LYS A 59 -4.57 4.69 2.15
CA LYS A 59 -5.52 4.17 3.15
C LYS A 59 -4.84 3.22 4.14
N ASN A 60 -4.21 2.18 3.64
CA ASN A 60 -3.66 1.08 4.45
C ASN A 60 -2.28 1.43 4.97
N GLY A 61 -1.40 1.90 4.10
CA GLY A 61 0.00 2.23 4.39
C GLY A 61 0.93 1.72 3.29
N ILE A 62 2.18 2.17 3.33
CA ILE A 62 3.15 1.81 2.29
C ILE A 62 3.52 0.33 2.26
N ILE A 63 3.43 -0.36 3.40
CA ILE A 63 3.79 -1.77 3.48
C ILE A 63 2.81 -2.61 2.66
N ASP A 64 1.53 -2.27 2.73
CA ASP A 64 0.46 -2.92 1.94
C ASP A 64 0.61 -2.63 0.44
N ALA A 65 0.98 -1.39 0.10
CA ALA A 65 1.29 -1.00 -1.27
C ALA A 65 2.52 -1.75 -1.82
N ARG A 66 3.59 -1.86 -1.03
CA ARG A 66 4.79 -2.63 -1.36
C ARG A 66 4.45 -4.09 -1.63
N ASP A 67 3.71 -4.70 -0.72
CA ASP A 67 3.32 -6.10 -0.82
C ASP A 67 2.55 -6.37 -2.12
N TYR A 68 1.59 -5.50 -2.44
CA TYR A 68 0.87 -5.56 -3.72
C TYR A 68 1.78 -5.49 -4.94
N ILE A 69 2.78 -4.59 -4.94
CA ILE A 69 3.75 -4.47 -6.03
C ILE A 69 4.56 -5.77 -6.16
N ILE A 70 4.98 -6.39 -5.05
CA ILE A 70 5.73 -7.65 -5.04
C ILE A 70 4.87 -8.80 -5.55
N VAL A 71 3.60 -8.87 -5.17
CA VAL A 71 2.64 -9.86 -5.67
C VAL A 71 2.49 -9.70 -7.19
N LYS A 72 2.28 -8.47 -7.68
CA LYS A 72 2.17 -8.20 -9.12
C LYS A 72 3.45 -8.52 -9.91
N LYS A 73 4.62 -8.36 -9.29
CA LYS A 73 5.90 -8.79 -9.85
C LYS A 73 5.96 -10.32 -9.97
N ASN A 74 5.58 -11.04 -8.90
CA ASN A 74 5.55 -12.51 -8.91
C ASN A 74 4.56 -13.07 -9.93
N GLU A 75 3.43 -12.40 -10.13
CA GLU A 75 2.44 -12.75 -11.16
C GLU A 75 2.93 -12.43 -12.59
N GLY A 76 4.09 -11.80 -12.77
CA GLY A 76 4.62 -11.39 -14.07
C GLY A 76 3.89 -10.20 -14.70
N ILE A 77 3.06 -9.49 -13.93
CA ILE A 77 2.32 -8.30 -14.41
C ILE A 77 3.26 -7.10 -14.56
N ILE A 78 4.24 -6.98 -13.66
CA ILE A 78 5.24 -5.90 -13.69
C ILE A 78 6.66 -6.46 -13.69
N ASP A 79 7.56 -5.79 -14.40
CA ASP A 79 8.99 -6.14 -14.42
C ASP A 79 9.68 -5.87 -13.07
N GLU A 80 10.80 -6.56 -12.82
CA GLU A 80 11.61 -6.34 -11.63
C GLU A 80 12.06 -4.87 -11.52
N THR A 81 12.47 -4.25 -12.62
CA THR A 81 12.93 -2.85 -12.67
C THR A 81 11.81 -1.90 -12.23
N THR A 82 10.62 -2.10 -12.78
CA THR A 82 9.42 -1.32 -12.44
C THR A 82 9.04 -1.53 -10.99
N SER A 83 9.06 -2.78 -10.51
CA SER A 83 8.74 -3.10 -9.11
C SER A 83 9.67 -2.39 -8.12
N LYS A 84 10.99 -2.39 -8.38
CA LYS A 84 11.98 -1.70 -7.55
C LYS A 84 11.73 -0.19 -7.52
N ARG A 85 11.50 0.44 -8.68
CA ARG A 85 11.20 1.89 -8.78
C ARG A 85 9.92 2.27 -8.03
N LEU A 86 8.88 1.46 -8.14
CA LEU A 86 7.61 1.70 -7.44
C LEU A 86 7.77 1.58 -5.93
N ILE A 87 8.51 0.58 -5.46
CA ILE A 87 8.80 0.39 -4.03
C ILE A 87 9.59 1.58 -3.50
N ASP A 88 10.62 2.02 -4.23
CA ASP A 88 11.42 3.18 -3.83
C ASP A 88 10.54 4.44 -3.74
N LEU A 89 9.69 4.67 -4.74
CA LEU A 89 8.75 5.80 -4.78
C LEU A 89 7.79 5.82 -3.57
N ILE A 90 7.16 4.69 -3.23
CA ILE A 90 6.25 4.66 -2.08
C ILE A 90 7.00 4.92 -0.77
N TYR A 91 8.27 4.51 -0.64
CA TYR A 91 9.05 4.77 0.55
C TYR A 91 9.47 6.24 0.65
N ASP A 92 9.93 6.84 -0.45
CA ASP A 92 10.34 8.26 -0.50
C ASP A 92 9.18 9.20 -0.18
N TYR A 93 8.00 8.94 -0.76
CA TYR A 93 6.82 9.78 -0.60
C TYR A 93 6.01 9.45 0.66
N SER A 94 6.58 8.72 1.61
CA SER A 94 5.89 8.30 2.83
C SER A 94 6.47 8.83 4.11
N ILE A 95 5.57 9.22 4.99
CA ILE A 95 5.88 9.78 6.30
C ILE A 95 5.26 8.93 7.39
N PHE A 96 5.95 8.84 8.52
CA PHE A 96 5.39 8.23 9.72
C PHE A 96 4.32 9.19 10.27
N ARG A 97 3.08 8.68 10.43
CA ARG A 97 1.94 9.43 10.95
C ARG A 97 1.45 8.82 12.26
#